data_AF-A0A2B4S9I8-F1
#
_entry.id   AF-A0A2B4S9I8-F1
#
_cell.length_a   1.000
_cell.length_b   1.000
_cell.length_c   1.000
_cell.angle_alpha   90.00
_cell.angle_beta   90.00
_cell.angle_gamma   90.00
#
_symmetry.space_group_name_H-M   'P 1'
#
loop_
_entity.id
_entity.type
_entity.pdbx_description
1 polymer ?
#
loop_
_entity_poly.entity_id
_entity_poly.type
_entity_poly.pdbx_seq_one_letter_code
_entity_poly.pdbx_strand_id
1 'polypeptide(L)'
;MNDRVPLRRVNSVFPPFSEVNELDELDELDGDGGENSCQSILRKHKSLPPPRKKSVQFADGCGKPLVSVYSDDEYNIHVALQMTKRELQRAKKILHVCFSQPVASEQFRDKLELQTVCLENAVASQNSIWGTIKVKNICYHKRVTIRYTLDSWSSSADLEAVYVPESNDGATDRFSFAITLPEYFLASGGALEFAVRFEGEGIEFWDNNSGQNYRIECMEDTGSNGAKFNRMANLFRNGFRRHNL
;
A
#
# COMPACT_ATOMS: atom_id res chain seq x y z
N MET A 1 28.71 6.87 42.87
CA MET A 1 27.30 7.33 42.82
C MET A 1 26.88 7.32 41.37
N ASN A 2 26.22 6.24 40.94
CA ASN A 2 25.75 6.04 39.58
C ASN A 2 24.23 6.27 39.57
N ASP A 3 23.80 7.48 39.22
CA ASP A 3 22.38 7.75 39.00
C ASP A 3 22.08 7.58 37.51
N ARG A 4 21.64 6.36 37.15
CA ARG A 4 20.96 6.10 35.87
C ARG A 4 19.58 6.77 35.95
N VAL A 5 19.41 7.86 35.20
CA VAL A 5 18.11 8.47 34.96
C VAL A 5 17.24 7.50 34.14
N PRO A 6 16.02 7.16 34.58
CA PRO A 6 15.17 6.26 33.82
C PRO A 6 14.62 6.96 32.56
N LEU A 7 14.75 6.30 31.41
CA LEU A 7 14.10 6.72 30.16
C LEU A 7 12.58 6.75 30.38
N ARG A 8 12.00 7.95 30.26
CA ARG A 8 10.55 8.16 30.40
C ARG A 8 9.85 7.49 29.22
N ARG A 9 9.04 6.46 29.51
CA ARG A 9 7.94 6.03 28.62
C ARG A 9 7.05 7.25 28.38
N VAL A 10 6.99 7.71 27.13
CA VAL A 10 5.88 8.56 26.69
C VAL A 10 4.69 7.62 26.47
N ASN A 11 3.61 7.87 27.19
CA ASN A 11 2.39 7.07 27.15
C ASN A 11 1.90 6.90 25.70
N SER A 12 1.99 5.66 25.20
CA SER A 12 1.35 5.23 23.96
C SER A 12 -0.16 5.10 24.20
N VAL A 13 -0.96 5.96 23.57
CA VAL A 13 -2.42 5.76 23.47
C VAL A 13 -2.67 4.92 22.23
N PHE A 14 -2.44 3.61 22.31
CA PHE A 14 -2.94 2.64 21.34
C PHE A 14 -3.25 1.32 22.05
N PRO A 15 -4.42 0.68 21.81
CA PRO A 15 -4.76 -0.61 22.41
C PRO A 15 -3.98 -1.75 21.74
N PRO A 16 -3.62 -2.83 22.47
CA PRO A 16 -3.06 -4.03 21.86
C PRO A 16 -4.17 -4.87 21.22
N PHE A 17 -3.93 -5.45 20.05
CA PHE A 17 -4.81 -6.46 19.47
C PHE A 17 -4.13 -7.84 19.41
N SER A 18 -4.92 -8.82 19.82
CA SER A 18 -4.65 -10.25 19.96
C SER A 18 -4.60 -10.98 18.62
N GLU A 19 -3.59 -11.85 18.46
CA GLU A 19 -3.49 -12.83 17.37
C GLU A 19 -4.62 -13.86 17.47
N VAL A 20 -5.29 -14.12 16.35
CA VAL A 20 -6.17 -15.28 16.13
C VAL A 20 -5.52 -16.16 15.07
N ASN A 21 -5.46 -17.45 15.39
CA ASN A 21 -4.78 -18.51 14.64
C ASN A 21 -5.82 -19.61 14.38
N GLU A 22 -6.21 -19.85 13.13
CA GLU A 22 -7.05 -20.97 12.65
C GLU A 22 -6.56 -21.30 11.23
N LEU A 23 -5.81 -22.40 11.02
CA LEU A 23 -6.20 -23.79 10.73
C LEU A 23 -6.83 -24.00 9.35
N ASP A 24 -6.29 -24.97 8.58
CA ASP A 24 -7.08 -26.06 7.96
C ASP A 24 -6.19 -27.14 7.32
N GLU A 25 -6.32 -28.37 7.82
CA GLU A 25 -5.94 -29.66 7.22
C GLU A 25 -7.13 -30.21 6.41
N LEU A 26 -6.89 -30.84 5.27
CA LEU A 26 -7.91 -31.64 4.56
C LEU A 26 -7.35 -33.00 4.14
N ASP A 27 -8.06 -34.05 4.57
CA ASP A 27 -7.85 -35.47 4.28
C ASP A 27 -8.27 -35.86 2.84
N GLU A 28 -7.55 -36.82 2.25
CA GLU A 28 -7.86 -37.48 0.97
C GLU A 28 -8.77 -38.72 1.18
N LEU A 29 -9.70 -38.96 0.26
CA LEU A 29 -10.49 -40.21 0.18
C LEU A 29 -10.33 -40.88 -1.19
N ASP A 30 -9.88 -42.13 -1.15
CA ASP A 30 -9.75 -43.07 -2.27
C ASP A 30 -11.10 -43.68 -2.72
N GLY A 31 -11.19 -44.02 -4.01
CA GLY A 31 -12.31 -44.79 -4.57
C GLY A 31 -12.00 -45.41 -5.93
N ASP A 32 -11.58 -46.69 -5.91
CA ASP A 32 -11.33 -47.59 -7.05
C ASP A 32 -12.58 -48.41 -7.45
N GLY A 33 -12.64 -48.83 -8.71
CA GLY A 33 -13.30 -50.08 -9.11
C GLY A 33 -14.33 -50.03 -10.25
N GLY A 34 -14.04 -50.74 -11.35
CA GLY A 34 -15.07 -51.47 -12.11
C GLY A 34 -14.98 -51.44 -13.64
N GLU A 35 -14.26 -52.41 -14.21
CA GLU A 35 -14.13 -52.68 -15.65
C GLU A 35 -15.34 -53.43 -16.24
N ASN A 36 -15.77 -53.04 -17.45
CA ASN A 36 -16.63 -53.85 -18.31
C ASN A 36 -15.94 -54.07 -19.66
N SER A 37 -15.31 -55.24 -19.78
CA SER A 37 -14.74 -55.80 -21.01
C SER A 37 -15.78 -55.96 -22.12
N CYS A 38 -15.40 -55.60 -23.35
CA CYS A 38 -15.92 -56.19 -24.60
C CYS A 38 -14.84 -56.11 -25.69
N GLN A 39 -14.14 -57.22 -25.92
CA GLN A 39 -13.21 -57.43 -27.05
C GLN A 39 -13.98 -57.44 -28.38
N SER A 40 -13.49 -56.72 -29.40
CA SER A 40 -14.08 -56.76 -30.75
C SER A 40 -13.08 -57.25 -31.81
N ILE A 41 -13.55 -58.25 -32.55
CA ILE A 41 -12.92 -58.93 -33.68
C ILE A 41 -12.72 -57.95 -34.85
N LEU A 42 -11.53 -57.96 -35.44
CA LEU A 42 -11.21 -57.27 -36.70
C LEU A 42 -12.16 -57.69 -37.84
N ARG A 43 -13.01 -56.76 -38.28
CA ARG A 43 -13.48 -56.68 -39.68
C ARG A 43 -13.30 -55.25 -40.18
N LYS A 44 -12.31 -55.06 -41.06
CA LYS A 44 -12.06 -53.81 -41.79
C LYS A 44 -13.24 -53.53 -42.72
N HIS A 45 -14.06 -52.53 -42.38
CA HIS A 45 -14.95 -51.88 -43.34
C HIS A 45 -14.45 -50.46 -43.62
N LYS A 46 -14.23 -50.17 -44.91
CA LYS A 46 -13.85 -48.86 -45.43
C LYS A 46 -14.99 -47.86 -45.15
N SER A 47 -14.57 -46.62 -44.86
CA SER A 47 -15.34 -45.37 -44.71
C SER A 47 -16.30 -45.25 -43.52
N LEU A 48 -15.82 -44.65 -42.42
CA LEU A 48 -16.64 -43.88 -41.47
C LEU A 48 -16.08 -42.45 -41.38
N PRO A 49 -16.92 -41.40 -41.38
CA PRO A 49 -16.47 -40.02 -41.22
C PRO A 49 -15.91 -39.78 -39.81
N PRO A 50 -14.99 -38.79 -39.64
CA PRO A 50 -14.32 -38.55 -38.37
C PRO A 50 -15.31 -38.24 -37.24
N PRO A 51 -15.00 -38.59 -35.97
CA PRO A 51 -15.90 -38.37 -34.86
C PRO A 51 -16.19 -36.87 -34.73
N ARG A 52 -17.47 -36.50 -34.89
CA ARG A 52 -17.92 -35.12 -34.68
C ARG A 52 -17.72 -34.76 -33.21
N LYS A 53 -16.97 -33.69 -32.94
CA LYS A 53 -16.89 -33.10 -31.61
C LYS A 53 -18.31 -32.72 -31.17
N LYS A 54 -18.82 -33.36 -30.11
CA LYS A 54 -20.11 -32.99 -29.52
C LYS A 54 -19.93 -31.61 -28.89
N SER A 55 -20.68 -30.63 -29.38
CA SER A 55 -20.73 -29.27 -28.85
C SER A 55 -22.12 -29.07 -28.28
N VAL A 56 -22.19 -28.67 -27.01
CA VAL A 56 -23.45 -28.26 -26.37
C VAL A 56 -23.50 -26.74 -26.48
N GLN A 57 -24.50 -26.23 -27.18
CA GLN A 57 -24.83 -24.81 -27.20
C GLN A 57 -26.14 -24.63 -26.46
N PHE A 58 -26.15 -23.69 -25.51
CA PHE A 58 -27.37 -23.25 -24.88
C PHE A 58 -28.15 -22.41 -25.89
N ALA A 59 -29.47 -22.56 -25.91
CA ALA A 59 -30.34 -21.83 -26.80
C ALA A 59 -31.31 -20.95 -26.00
N ASP A 60 -31.72 -19.83 -26.60
CA ASP A 60 -32.79 -18.99 -26.07
C ASP A 60 -34.16 -19.68 -26.15
N GLY A 61 -35.20 -19.03 -25.62
CA GLY A 61 -36.58 -19.56 -25.68
C GLY A 61 -37.13 -19.75 -27.10
N CYS A 62 -36.42 -19.28 -28.13
CA CYS A 62 -36.75 -19.46 -29.54
C CYS A 62 -35.87 -20.53 -30.23
N GLY A 63 -34.99 -21.22 -29.49
CA GLY A 63 -34.12 -22.27 -30.02
C GLY A 63 -32.89 -21.76 -30.77
N LYS A 64 -32.53 -20.48 -30.67
CA LYS A 64 -31.30 -19.91 -31.25
C LYS A 64 -30.15 -19.94 -30.24
N PRO A 65 -28.87 -20.04 -30.68
CA PRO A 65 -27.73 -20.01 -29.76
C PRO A 65 -27.79 -18.80 -28.83
N LEU A 66 -27.69 -19.02 -27.54
CA LEU A 66 -27.71 -18.00 -26.50
C LEU A 66 -26.42 -17.17 -26.60
N VAL A 67 -26.49 -15.97 -27.17
CA VAL A 67 -25.31 -15.12 -27.42
C VAL A 67 -24.96 -14.24 -26.22
N SER A 68 -25.97 -13.79 -25.46
CA SER A 68 -25.80 -12.95 -24.26
C SER A 68 -27.08 -12.93 -23.44
N VAL A 69 -26.97 -13.12 -22.13
CA VAL A 69 -28.06 -12.88 -21.17
C VAL A 69 -27.86 -11.47 -20.64
N TYR A 70 -28.86 -10.61 -20.82
CA TYR A 70 -28.89 -9.29 -20.20
C TYR A 70 -29.99 -9.29 -19.16
N SER A 71 -29.61 -9.09 -17.90
CA SER A 71 -30.56 -8.69 -16.86
C SER A 71 -30.69 -7.16 -16.93
N ASP A 72 -31.92 -6.65 -17.03
CA ASP A 72 -32.17 -5.20 -17.08
C ASP A 72 -31.68 -4.49 -15.79
N ASP A 73 -31.47 -5.25 -14.71
CA ASP A 73 -30.99 -4.75 -13.42
C ASP A 73 -29.46 -4.65 -13.31
N GLU A 74 -28.66 -5.42 -14.08
CA GLU A 74 -27.18 -5.34 -14.05
C GLU A 74 -26.60 -4.23 -14.93
N TYR A 75 -27.37 -3.69 -15.88
CA TYR A 75 -26.88 -2.66 -16.82
C TYR A 75 -26.60 -1.30 -16.16
N ASN A 76 -27.29 -1.00 -15.05
CA ASN A 76 -27.10 0.26 -14.33
C ASN A 76 -25.82 0.29 -13.50
N ILE A 77 -25.40 -0.85 -12.94
CA ILE A 77 -24.26 -0.89 -12.02
C ILE A 77 -22.96 -0.69 -12.78
N HIS A 78 -22.78 -1.38 -13.92
CA HIS A 78 -21.53 -1.27 -14.66
C HIS A 78 -21.35 0.15 -15.25
N VAL A 79 -22.42 0.72 -15.81
CA VAL A 79 -22.39 2.08 -16.36
C VAL A 79 -22.21 3.11 -15.26
N ALA A 80 -22.90 2.98 -14.12
CA ALA A 80 -22.71 3.87 -12.96
C ALA A 80 -21.28 3.78 -12.39
N LEU A 81 -20.70 2.59 -12.27
CA LEU A 81 -19.30 2.41 -11.86
C LEU A 81 -18.32 3.02 -12.86
N GLN A 82 -18.59 2.90 -14.16
CA GLN A 82 -17.76 3.53 -15.20
C GLN A 82 -17.89 5.06 -15.20
N MET A 83 -19.10 5.60 -14.97
CA MET A 83 -19.32 7.05 -14.88
C MET A 83 -18.67 7.62 -13.63
N THR A 84 -18.88 7.01 -12.46
CA THR A 84 -18.22 7.42 -11.20
C THR A 84 -16.70 7.33 -11.28
N LYS A 85 -16.14 6.29 -11.91
CA LYS A 85 -14.69 6.21 -12.18
C LYS A 85 -14.20 7.35 -13.07
N ARG A 86 -14.97 7.73 -14.11
CA ARG A 86 -14.61 8.86 -14.99
C ARG A 86 -14.74 10.21 -14.30
N GLU A 87 -15.75 10.40 -13.46
CA GLU A 87 -15.94 11.61 -12.66
C GLU A 87 -14.84 11.75 -11.61
N LEU A 88 -14.49 10.66 -10.95
CA LEU A 88 -13.33 10.57 -10.06
C LEU A 88 -12.04 10.96 -10.78
N GLN A 89 -11.79 10.41 -11.97
CA GLN A 89 -10.60 10.77 -12.76
C GLN A 89 -10.63 12.22 -13.29
N ARG A 90 -11.80 12.84 -13.38
CA ARG A 90 -11.95 14.25 -13.80
C ARG A 90 -11.65 15.23 -12.68
N ALA A 91 -11.93 14.88 -11.43
CA ALA A 91 -11.56 15.68 -10.28
C ALA A 91 -10.05 15.57 -10.07
N LYS A 92 -9.28 16.53 -10.62
CA LYS A 92 -7.85 16.61 -10.39
C LYS A 92 -7.64 16.93 -8.90
N LYS A 93 -7.26 15.94 -8.10
CA LYS A 93 -6.95 16.12 -6.68
C LYS A 93 -5.47 16.46 -6.50
N ILE A 94 -5.19 17.29 -5.52
CA ILE A 94 -3.83 17.64 -5.08
C ILE A 94 -3.67 17.20 -3.64
N LEU A 95 -2.50 16.63 -3.35
CA LEU A 95 -2.07 16.35 -1.99
C LEU A 95 -1.31 17.57 -1.44
N HIS A 96 -1.86 18.18 -0.39
CA HIS A 96 -1.28 19.32 0.30
C HIS A 96 -0.59 18.87 1.58
N VAL A 97 0.70 19.21 1.73
CA VAL A 97 1.48 18.90 2.94
C VAL A 97 1.18 19.94 4.01
N CYS A 98 0.54 19.52 5.11
CA CYS A 98 0.04 20.42 6.16
C CYS A 98 1.02 20.60 7.32
N PHE A 99 2.32 20.57 7.06
CA PHE A 99 3.37 20.82 8.05
C PHE A 99 4.60 21.47 7.43
N SER A 100 5.32 22.22 8.24
CA SER A 100 6.63 22.77 7.87
C SER A 100 7.67 21.66 7.75
N GLN A 101 8.49 21.71 6.71
CA GLN A 101 9.54 20.71 6.49
C GLN A 101 10.51 20.69 7.68
N PRO A 102 10.66 19.57 8.42
CA PRO A 102 11.43 19.57 9.67
C PRO A 102 12.89 19.99 9.49
N VAL A 103 13.53 19.60 8.39
CA VAL A 103 14.92 20.00 8.06
C VAL A 103 15.12 21.52 7.94
N ALA A 104 14.05 22.28 7.68
CA ALA A 104 14.10 23.75 7.62
C ALA A 104 14.00 24.40 9.00
N SER A 105 13.73 23.64 10.06
CA SER A 105 13.70 24.13 11.44
C SER A 105 15.10 24.13 12.04
N GLU A 106 15.47 25.22 12.71
CA GLU A 106 16.73 25.32 13.47
C GLU A 106 16.81 24.27 14.60
N GLN A 107 15.66 23.84 15.13
CA GLN A 107 15.56 22.87 16.22
C GLN A 107 15.68 21.41 15.75
N PHE A 108 15.84 21.18 14.45
CA PHE A 108 15.87 19.82 13.89
C PHE A 108 16.98 18.95 14.49
N ARG A 109 18.18 19.52 14.66
CA ARG A 109 19.32 18.79 15.22
C ARG A 109 19.10 18.41 16.67
N ASP A 110 18.61 19.34 17.49
CA ASP A 110 18.32 19.09 18.89
C ASP A 110 17.21 18.04 19.05
N LYS A 111 16.17 18.12 18.21
CA LYS A 111 15.08 17.13 18.18
C LYS A 111 15.60 15.74 17.82
N LEU A 112 16.44 15.64 16.79
CA LEU A 112 17.05 14.36 16.38
C LEU A 112 17.96 13.78 17.46
N GLU A 113 18.71 14.63 18.16
CA GLU A 113 19.60 14.19 19.24
C GLU A 113 18.82 13.63 20.44
N LEU A 114 17.67 14.23 20.76
CA LEU A 114 16.79 13.83 21.85
C LEU A 114 15.91 12.62 21.52
N GLN A 115 15.31 12.60 20.32
CA GLN A 115 14.29 11.61 19.94
C GLN A 115 14.87 10.44 19.14
N THR A 116 16.14 10.51 18.73
CA THR A 116 16.88 9.53 17.90
C THR A 116 16.36 9.28 16.49
N VAL A 117 15.11 9.66 16.21
CA VAL A 117 14.50 9.59 14.88
C VAL A 117 13.78 10.91 14.61
N CYS A 118 13.91 11.42 13.40
CA CYS A 118 13.10 12.53 12.95
C CYS A 118 12.81 12.44 11.44
N LEU A 119 11.59 12.78 11.03
CA LEU A 119 11.31 13.03 9.61
C LEU A 119 12.20 14.19 9.13
N GLU A 120 12.93 14.02 8.03
CA GLU A 120 13.78 15.07 7.46
C GLU A 120 12.94 15.97 6.54
N ASN A 121 12.24 15.36 5.59
CA ASN A 121 11.33 16.06 4.67
C ASN A 121 10.27 15.09 4.13
N ALA A 122 9.18 15.66 3.60
CA ALA A 122 8.19 14.91 2.85
C ALA A 122 7.57 15.77 1.74
N VAL A 123 7.29 15.13 0.62
CA VAL A 123 6.70 15.74 -0.58
C VAL A 123 5.58 14.85 -1.07
N ALA A 124 4.46 15.46 -1.45
CA ALA A 124 3.35 14.74 -2.04
C ALA A 124 3.19 15.13 -3.53
N SER A 125 2.88 14.16 -4.38
CA SER A 125 2.58 14.39 -5.80
C SER A 125 1.62 13.34 -6.32
N GLN A 126 0.58 13.78 -7.04
CA GLN A 126 -0.44 12.92 -7.64
C GLN A 126 -1.09 12.02 -6.57
N ASN A 127 -0.72 10.74 -6.51
CA ASN A 127 -1.24 9.73 -5.61
C ASN A 127 -0.21 9.24 -4.58
N SER A 128 0.97 9.85 -4.50
CA SER A 128 2.06 9.29 -3.72
C SER A 128 2.74 10.35 -2.87
N ILE A 129 3.21 9.91 -1.71
CA ILE A 129 3.94 10.71 -0.73
C ILE A 129 5.32 10.08 -0.60
N TRP A 130 6.35 10.88 -0.79
CA TRP A 130 7.73 10.49 -0.58
C TRP A 130 8.31 11.29 0.56
N GLY A 131 9.22 10.69 1.31
CA GLY A 131 9.97 11.43 2.31
C GLY A 131 11.27 10.74 2.66
N THR A 132 12.10 11.49 3.37
CA THR A 132 13.31 10.98 4.00
C THR A 132 13.25 11.18 5.50
N ILE A 133 13.89 10.26 6.21
CA ILE A 133 13.92 10.17 7.66
C ILE A 133 15.40 10.15 8.06
N LYS A 134 15.76 10.92 9.07
CA LYS A 134 17.06 10.80 9.73
C LYS A 134 16.92 10.02 11.01
N VAL A 135 17.87 9.12 11.23
CA VAL A 135 17.97 8.28 12.42
C VAL A 135 19.37 8.42 13.00
N LYS A 136 19.49 8.52 14.32
CA LYS A 136 20.76 8.52 15.03
C LYS A 136 21.41 7.14 14.93
N ASN A 137 22.71 7.12 14.65
CA ASN A 137 23.44 5.88 14.49
C ASN A 137 23.81 5.24 15.85
N ILE A 138 22.81 4.70 16.56
CA ILE A 138 23.00 4.04 17.87
C ILE A 138 23.35 2.54 17.77
N CYS A 139 23.06 1.90 16.64
CA CYS A 139 23.25 0.46 16.42
C CYS A 139 23.28 0.12 14.92
N TYR A 140 23.82 -1.04 14.53
CA TYR A 140 23.89 -1.42 13.11
C TYR A 140 22.53 -1.89 12.55
N HIS A 141 21.81 -2.73 13.31
CA HIS A 141 20.52 -3.27 12.88
C HIS A 141 19.42 -2.27 13.22
N LYS A 142 18.88 -1.62 12.18
CA LYS A 142 17.85 -0.59 12.32
C LYS A 142 16.61 -0.99 11.53
N ARG A 143 15.45 -0.91 12.16
CA ARG A 143 14.16 -1.03 11.48
C ARG A 143 13.42 0.29 11.60
N VAL A 144 13.07 0.88 10.46
CA VAL A 144 12.33 2.15 10.42
C VAL A 144 11.00 1.88 9.73
N THR A 145 9.91 2.24 10.39
CA THR A 145 8.54 2.01 9.92
C THR A 145 7.77 3.32 9.96
N ILE A 146 6.95 3.58 8.95
CA ILE A 146 5.98 4.65 8.92
C ILE A 146 4.64 4.03 9.24
N ARG A 147 4.05 4.44 10.36
CA ARG A 147 2.67 4.10 10.68
C ARG A 147 1.78 5.24 10.21
N TYR A 148 0.81 4.93 9.36
CA TYR A 148 -0.11 5.92 8.81
C TYR A 148 -1.56 5.46 8.86
N THR A 149 -2.47 6.42 8.81
CA THR A 149 -3.91 6.23 8.82
C THR A 149 -4.55 7.10 7.73
N LEU A 150 -5.68 6.63 7.20
CA LEU A 150 -6.53 7.36 6.25
C LEU A 150 -7.88 7.76 6.86
N ASP A 151 -8.14 7.38 8.10
CA ASP A 151 -9.46 7.42 8.75
C ASP A 151 -9.37 7.89 10.22
N SER A 152 -8.48 8.85 10.49
CA SER A 152 -8.31 9.45 11.82
C SER A 152 -7.98 8.43 12.92
N TRP A 153 -7.09 7.48 12.61
CA TRP A 153 -6.59 6.43 13.50
C TRP A 153 -7.61 5.35 13.91
N SER A 154 -8.74 5.25 13.20
CA SER A 154 -9.64 4.10 13.34
C SER A 154 -8.99 2.83 12.79
N SER A 155 -8.21 2.95 11.72
CA SER A 155 -7.31 1.91 11.21
C SER A 155 -5.93 2.50 10.96
N SER A 156 -4.91 1.63 11.01
CA SER A 156 -3.52 2.02 10.73
C SER A 156 -2.83 0.96 9.89
N ALA A 157 -1.98 1.42 8.98
CA ALA A 157 -1.09 0.59 8.19
C ALA A 157 0.36 0.96 8.48
N ASP A 158 1.22 -0.05 8.43
CA ASP A 158 2.66 0.09 8.63
C ASP A 158 3.40 -0.10 7.30
N LEU A 159 4.33 0.80 7.00
CA LEU A 159 5.19 0.77 5.82
C LEU A 159 6.64 0.78 6.25
N GLU A 160 7.44 -0.19 5.81
CA GLU A 160 8.88 -0.20 6.10
C GLU A 160 9.63 0.81 5.22
N ALA A 161 10.51 1.60 5.84
CA ALA A 161 11.39 2.53 5.15
C ALA A 161 12.68 1.83 4.72
N VAL A 162 13.22 2.25 3.59
CA VAL A 162 14.42 1.66 2.99
C VAL A 162 15.63 2.53 3.29
N TYR A 163 16.72 1.93 3.76
CA TYR A 163 17.99 2.61 3.96
C TYR A 163 18.51 3.22 2.66
N VAL A 164 19.01 4.45 2.72
CA VAL A 164 19.62 5.13 1.58
C VAL A 164 21.13 4.86 1.59
N PRO A 165 21.68 4.14 0.60
CA PRO A 165 23.11 3.86 0.53
C PRO A 165 23.96 5.14 0.56
N GLU A 166 25.15 5.06 1.17
CA GLU A 166 26.11 6.16 1.26
C GLU A 166 25.60 7.44 1.94
N SER A 167 24.47 7.35 2.65
CA SER A 167 23.86 8.49 3.34
C SER A 167 24.39 8.71 4.76
N ASN A 168 25.18 7.77 5.26
CA ASN A 168 25.74 7.79 6.60
C ASN A 168 26.79 8.90 6.72
N ASP A 169 26.60 9.79 7.70
CA ASP A 169 27.56 10.85 8.04
C ASP A 169 28.36 10.54 9.33
N GLY A 170 28.44 9.26 9.69
CA GLY A 170 29.03 8.74 10.92
C GLY A 170 28.08 8.83 12.12
N ALA A 171 27.37 9.95 12.26
CA ALA A 171 26.47 10.21 13.39
C ALA A 171 25.03 9.77 13.12
N THR A 172 24.58 9.85 11.86
CA THR A 172 23.19 9.61 11.46
C THR A 172 23.12 8.81 10.17
N ASP A 173 22.00 8.09 10.02
CA ASP A 173 21.62 7.33 8.84
C ASP A 173 20.36 7.93 8.23
N ARG A 174 20.22 7.82 6.90
CA ARG A 174 19.01 8.25 6.19
C ARG A 174 18.22 7.06 5.67
N PHE A 175 16.92 7.12 5.88
CA PHE A 175 15.94 6.19 5.33
C PHE A 175 14.98 6.95 4.42
N SER A 176 14.39 6.25 3.46
CA SER A 176 13.42 6.82 2.51
C SER A 176 12.18 5.95 2.45
N PHE A 177 11.04 6.57 2.19
CA PHE A 177 9.77 5.87 2.07
C PHE A 177 8.92 6.45 0.96
N ALA A 178 7.96 5.63 0.50
CA ALA A 178 6.96 6.02 -0.48
C ALA A 178 5.61 5.40 -0.10
N ILE A 179 4.64 6.24 0.28
CA ILE A 179 3.25 5.81 0.50
C ILE A 179 2.49 6.07 -0.80
N THR A 180 1.91 5.03 -1.39
CA THR A 180 0.99 5.15 -2.52
C THR A 180 -0.45 5.07 -2.02
N LEU A 181 -1.21 6.11 -2.29
CA LEU A 181 -2.60 6.25 -1.87
C LEU A 181 -3.53 5.51 -2.84
N PRO A 182 -4.50 4.74 -2.33
CA PRO A 182 -5.53 4.12 -3.15
C PRO A 182 -6.42 5.14 -3.88
N GLU A 183 -6.94 4.76 -5.06
CA GLU A 183 -7.83 5.63 -5.85
C GLU A 183 -9.09 6.06 -5.07
N TYR A 184 -9.64 5.18 -4.23
CA TYR A 184 -10.84 5.49 -3.44
C TYR A 184 -10.59 6.62 -2.42
N PHE A 185 -9.39 6.72 -1.86
CA PHE A 185 -9.03 7.78 -0.90
C PHE A 185 -8.93 9.13 -1.61
N LEU A 186 -8.33 9.13 -2.80
CA LEU A 186 -8.28 10.32 -3.64
C LEU A 186 -9.70 10.75 -4.06
N ALA A 187 -10.61 9.80 -4.23
CA ALA A 187 -12.01 10.05 -4.57
C ALA A 187 -12.79 10.77 -3.49
N SER A 188 -12.79 10.19 -2.29
CA SER A 188 -13.50 10.73 -1.15
C SER A 188 -12.93 12.07 -0.71
N GLY A 189 -11.64 12.32 -0.99
CA GLY A 189 -10.88 13.31 -0.28
C GLY A 189 -10.68 12.90 1.18
N GLY A 190 -9.98 13.73 1.93
CA GLY A 190 -9.69 13.47 3.35
C GLY A 190 -8.28 13.86 3.75
N ALA A 191 -7.86 13.38 4.91
CA ALA A 191 -6.52 13.60 5.46
C ALA A 191 -5.84 12.27 5.75
N LEU A 192 -4.60 12.14 5.30
CA LEU A 192 -3.68 11.12 5.77
C LEU A 192 -2.89 11.70 6.94
N GLU A 193 -2.70 10.90 7.99
CA GLU A 193 -1.81 11.21 9.10
C GLU A 193 -0.79 10.10 9.26
N PHE A 194 0.46 10.44 9.56
CA PHE A 194 1.50 9.45 9.82
C PHE A 194 2.46 9.85 10.93
N ALA A 195 3.11 8.84 11.50
CA ALA A 195 4.20 8.95 12.46
C ALA A 195 5.33 8.00 12.06
N VAL A 196 6.56 8.34 12.44
CA VAL A 196 7.75 7.54 12.15
C VAL A 196 8.16 6.77 13.40
N ARG A 197 8.33 5.46 13.26
CA ARG A 197 8.88 4.57 14.27
C ARG A 197 10.29 4.14 13.86
N PHE A 198 11.21 4.22 14.80
CA PHE A 198 12.54 3.63 14.69
C PHE A 198 12.71 2.58 15.79
N GLU A 199 13.19 1.40 15.42
CA GLU A 199 13.55 0.34 16.35
C GLU A 199 15.03 -0.01 16.19
N GLY A 200 15.75 0.05 17.31
CA GLY A 200 17.16 -0.30 17.39
C GLY A 200 17.46 -0.96 18.73
N GLU A 201 18.15 -2.09 18.70
CA GLU A 201 18.50 -2.89 19.90
C GLU A 201 17.27 -3.28 20.76
N GLY A 202 16.10 -3.46 20.14
CA GLY A 202 14.85 -3.79 20.84
C GLY A 202 14.19 -2.60 21.55
N ILE A 203 14.68 -1.39 21.35
CA ILE A 203 14.07 -0.15 21.85
C ILE A 203 13.37 0.56 20.69
N GLU A 204 12.11 0.96 20.92
CA GLU A 204 11.34 1.75 19.97
C GLU A 204 11.38 3.25 20.31
N PHE A 205 11.55 4.06 19.27
CA PHE A 205 11.54 5.51 19.29
C PHE A 205 10.52 6.01 18.28
N TRP A 206 9.83 7.10 18.63
CA TRP A 206 8.73 7.63 17.84
C TRP A 206 8.91 9.11 17.55
N ASP A 207 8.75 9.49 16.28
CA ASP A 207 8.52 10.87 15.86
C ASP A 207 7.09 11.01 15.35
N ASN A 208 6.24 11.56 16.22
CA ASN A 208 4.84 11.87 15.95
C ASN A 208 4.61 13.39 15.84
N ASN A 209 5.64 14.14 15.43
CA ASN A 209 5.56 15.60 15.29
C ASN A 209 5.05 16.30 16.58
N SER A 210 5.60 15.92 17.74
CA SER A 210 5.20 16.45 19.05
C SER A 210 3.71 16.25 19.38
N GLY A 211 3.14 15.13 18.94
CA GLY A 211 1.73 14.76 19.17
C GLY A 211 0.74 15.26 18.13
N GLN A 212 1.18 16.02 17.12
CA GLN A 212 0.31 16.50 16.03
C GLN A 212 0.25 15.54 14.84
N ASN A 213 1.18 14.58 14.76
CA ASN A 213 1.44 13.76 13.59
C ASN A 213 1.79 14.57 12.33
N TYR A 214 2.19 13.87 11.28
CA TYR A 214 2.44 14.46 9.97
C TYR A 214 1.19 14.31 9.11
N ARG A 215 0.53 15.44 8.82
CA ARG A 215 -0.77 15.47 8.12
C ARG A 215 -0.62 15.92 6.67
N ILE A 216 -1.31 15.21 5.77
CA ILE A 216 -1.40 15.52 4.34
C ILE A 216 -2.86 15.48 3.92
N GLU A 217 -3.34 16.55 3.31
CA GLU A 217 -4.75 16.68 2.91
C GLU A 217 -4.93 16.48 1.41
N CYS A 218 -5.93 15.69 1.03
CA CYS A 218 -6.34 15.50 -0.34
C CYS A 218 -7.48 16.46 -0.67
N MET A 219 -7.16 17.50 -1.46
CA MET A 219 -8.08 18.57 -1.84
C MET A 219 -8.26 18.63 -3.36
N GLU A 220 -9.32 19.30 -3.81
CA GLU A 220 -9.54 19.54 -5.25
C GLU A 220 -8.59 20.62 -5.78
N ASP A 221 -8.05 20.41 -6.97
CA ASP A 221 -7.24 21.40 -7.68
C ASP A 221 -8.13 22.53 -8.18
N THR A 222 -8.37 23.52 -7.32
CA THR A 222 -9.05 24.76 -7.71
C THR A 222 -8.09 25.71 -8.46
N GLY A 223 -7.34 25.22 -9.45
CA GLY A 223 -6.67 26.00 -10.50
C GLY A 223 -5.73 27.15 -10.09
N SER A 224 -5.35 27.27 -8.82
CA SER A 224 -4.67 28.42 -8.25
C SER A 224 -3.36 27.96 -7.62
N ASN A 225 -2.24 28.25 -8.29
CA ASN A 225 -0.84 28.17 -7.79
C ASN A 225 -0.04 26.85 -7.92
N GLY A 226 -0.27 26.04 -8.97
CA GLY A 226 0.49 24.81 -9.23
C GLY A 226 1.98 24.93 -9.66
N ALA A 227 2.60 26.11 -9.61
CA ALA A 227 3.90 26.34 -10.27
C ALA A 227 5.16 26.13 -9.40
N LYS A 228 5.06 25.89 -8.09
CA LYS A 228 6.26 25.93 -7.19
C LYS A 228 6.77 24.57 -6.66
N PHE A 229 6.08 23.46 -6.85
CA PHE A 229 6.43 22.18 -6.18
C PHE A 229 7.16 21.13 -7.05
N ASN A 230 7.37 21.38 -8.34
CA ASN A 230 7.86 20.36 -9.27
C ASN A 230 9.37 20.03 -9.20
N ARG A 231 10.22 20.81 -8.49
CA ARG A 231 11.67 20.50 -8.42
C ARG A 231 12.02 19.38 -7.44
N MET A 232 11.39 19.33 -6.27
CA MET A 232 11.74 18.34 -5.23
C MET A 232 11.24 16.92 -5.56
N ALA A 233 10.01 16.77 -6.09
CA ALA A 233 9.47 15.47 -6.47
C ALA A 233 10.34 14.73 -7.53
N ASN A 234 11.00 15.48 -8.42
CA ASN A 234 11.89 14.91 -9.43
C ASN A 234 13.23 14.42 -8.86
N LEU A 235 13.74 15.03 -7.78
CA LEU A 235 14.96 14.56 -7.11
C LEU A 235 14.71 13.22 -6.39
N PHE A 236 13.57 13.08 -5.72
CA PHE A 236 13.19 11.81 -5.10
C PHE A 236 12.98 10.71 -6.16
N ARG A 237 12.22 11.00 -7.23
CA ARG A 237 11.93 10.03 -8.29
C ARG A 237 13.20 9.51 -9.00
N ASN A 238 14.21 10.35 -9.18
CA ASN A 238 15.47 9.96 -9.82
C ASN A 238 16.42 9.21 -8.89
N GLY A 239 16.33 9.39 -7.56
CA GLY A 239 17.04 8.58 -6.59
C GLY A 239 16.53 7.14 -6.53
N PHE A 240 15.19 6.95 -6.56
CA PHE A 240 14.57 5.62 -6.52
C PHE A 240 14.76 4.77 -7.80
N ARG A 241 15.00 5.39 -8.96
CA ARG A 241 15.18 4.64 -10.23
C ARG A 241 16.59 4.08 -10.44
N ARG A 242 17.59 4.51 -9.68
CA ARG A 242 19.00 4.10 -9.91
C ARG A 242 19.41 2.80 -9.22
N HIS A 243 18.52 2.14 -8.47
CA HIS A 243 18.86 0.94 -7.70
C HIS A 243 18.10 -0.34 -8.09
N ASN A 244 17.47 -0.39 -9.28
CA ASN A 244 16.82 -1.61 -9.80
C ASN A 244 17.20 -1.89 -11.27
N LEU A 245 18.50 -1.92 -11.56
CA LEU A 245 19.09 -2.52 -12.78
C LEU A 245 20.43 -3.16 -12.42
#